data_AF-A0A519ZZF9-F1
#
_entry.id   AF-A0A519ZZF9-F1
#
_cell.length_a   1.000
_cell.length_b   1.000
_cell.length_c   1.000
_cell.angle_alpha   90.00
_cell.angle_beta   90.00
_cell.angle_gamma   90.00
#
_symmetry.space_group_name_H-M   'P 1'
#
loop_
_entity.id
_entity.type
_entity.pdbx_description
1 polymer ?
#
loop_
_entity_poly.entity_id
_entity_poly.type
_entity_poly.pdbx_seq_one_letter_code
_entity_poly.pdbx_strand_id
1 'polypeptide(L)' 'MPGKEDIKPAKACYEHIGGKLGELLMKAFIEKDWIAKETLTSKHFYITDLGEKEFAKLGVDVSEIPIR' A
#
# COMPACT_ATOMS: atom_id res chain seq x y z
N MET A 1 -21.12 3.89 -25.49
CA MET A 1 -19.81 3.75 -24.82
C MET A 1 -19.71 4.89 -23.84
N PRO A 2 -19.63 4.66 -22.51
CA PRO A 2 -19.53 5.74 -21.55
C PRO A 2 -18.26 6.58 -21.83
N GLY A 3 -18.43 7.90 -21.83
CA GLY A 3 -17.38 8.87 -22.15
C GLY A 3 -16.19 8.77 -21.21
N LYS A 4 -14.99 8.89 -21.76
CA LYS A 4 -13.69 8.76 -21.09
C LYS A 4 -13.35 9.92 -20.13
N GLU A 5 -14.34 10.67 -19.63
CA GLU A 5 -14.11 11.93 -18.91
C GLU A 5 -14.22 11.79 -17.37
N ASP A 6 -14.69 10.65 -16.87
CA ASP A 6 -14.90 10.41 -15.43
C ASP A 6 -14.09 9.25 -14.84
N ILE A 7 -13.05 8.77 -15.53
CA ILE A 7 -12.25 7.63 -15.06
C ILE A 7 -11.03 8.15 -14.30
N LYS A 8 -10.93 7.84 -13.00
CA LYS A 8 -9.73 8.12 -12.20
C LYS A 8 -8.57 7.24 -12.70
N PRO A 9 -7.47 7.80 -13.23
CA PRO A 9 -6.39 7.01 -13.79
C PRO A 9 -5.58 6.32 -12.67
N ALA A 10 -5.45 5.00 -12.74
CA ALA A 10 -4.50 4.22 -11.95
C ALA A 10 -3.37 3.75 -12.87
N LYS A 11 -2.12 3.90 -12.42
CA LYS A 11 -0.94 3.46 -13.18
C LYS A 11 -0.28 2.29 -12.45
N ALA A 12 0.10 1.26 -13.18
CA ALA A 12 1.03 0.26 -12.68
C ALA A 12 2.47 0.75 -12.89
N CYS A 13 3.35 0.41 -11.95
CA CYS A 13 4.79 0.48 -12.12
C CYS A 13 5.24 -0.98 -12.18
N TYR A 14 5.46 -1.51 -13.39
CA TYR A 14 5.65 -2.96 -13.61
C TYR A 14 4.46 -3.78 -13.08
N GLU A 15 4.73 -4.73 -12.20
CA GLU A 15 3.76 -5.66 -11.60
C GLU A 15 3.09 -5.11 -10.32
N HIS A 16 3.33 -3.84 -9.94
CA HIS A 16 2.72 -3.24 -8.74
C HIS A 16 1.99 -1.93 -9.02
N ILE A 17 1.09 -1.56 -8.11
CA ILE A 17 0.36 -0.28 -8.19
C ILE A 17 1.35 0.86 -7.94
N GLY A 18 1.49 1.74 -8.93
CA GLY A 18 2.36 2.90 -8.88
C GLY A 18 1.61 4.23 -9.08
N GLY A 19 2.38 5.29 -9.31
CA GLY A 19 1.85 6.63 -9.54
C GLY A 19 1.07 7.17 -8.33
N LYS A 20 0.06 8.02 -8.60
CA LYS A 20 -0.68 8.72 -7.54
C LYS A 20 -1.48 7.79 -6.65
N LEU A 21 -2.01 6.70 -7.20
CA LEU A 21 -2.76 5.71 -6.42
C LEU A 21 -1.85 5.00 -5.40
N GLY A 22 -0.67 4.54 -5.83
CA GLY A 22 0.31 3.94 -4.92
C GLY A 22 0.74 4.90 -3.80
N GLU A 23 0.99 6.18 -4.13
CA GLU A 23 1.31 7.21 -3.13
C GLU A 23 0.19 7.40 -2.09
N LEU A 24 -1.07 7.43 -2.53
CA LEU A 24 -2.22 7.61 -1.64
C LEU A 24 -2.46 6.37 -0.76
N LEU A 25 -2.33 5.16 -1.31
CA LEU A 25 -2.42 3.92 -0.53
C LEU A 25 -1.35 3.87 0.55
N MET A 26 -0.11 4.17 0.19
CA MET A 26 1.01 4.24 1.11
C MET A 26 0.76 5.24 2.25
N LYS A 27 0.30 6.45 1.94
CA LYS A 27 -0.06 7.45 2.96
C LYS A 27 -1.18 6.96 3.87
N ALA A 28 -2.24 6.38 3.30
CA ALA A 28 -3.36 5.86 4.06
C ALA A 28 -2.93 4.71 4.99
N PHE A 29 -2.03 3.83 4.55
CA PHE A 29 -1.50 2.75 5.38
C PHE A 29 -0.61 3.25 6.51
N ILE A 30 0.16 4.32 6.30
CA ILE A 30 0.94 4.97 7.37
C ILE A 30 -0.01 5.65 8.37
N GLU A 31 -0.99 6.41 7.90
CA GLU A 31 -1.96 7.11 8.76
C GLU A 31 -2.84 6.15 9.57
N LYS A 32 -3.10 4.95 9.03
CA LYS A 32 -3.85 3.88 9.71
C LYS A 32 -2.97 2.99 10.60
N ASP A 33 -1.67 3.27 10.69
CA ASP A 33 -0.71 2.46 11.42
C ASP A 33 -0.64 1.00 10.92
N TRP A 34 -0.85 0.76 9.62
CA TRP A 34 -0.70 -0.56 9.00
C TRP A 34 0.74 -0.84 8.60
N ILE A 35 1.45 0.21 8.18
CA ILE A 35 2.88 0.16 7.87
C ILE A 35 3.58 1.31 8.58
N ALA A 36 4.78 1.06 9.06
CA ALA A 36 5.59 2.03 9.77
C ALA A 36 7.04 2.00 9.30
N LYS A 37 7.80 3.03 9.66
CA LYS A 37 9.23 3.11 9.42
C LYS A 37 9.94 3.16 10.77
N GLU A 38 11.10 2.52 10.88
CA GLU A 38 11.93 2.65 12.09
C GLU A 38 12.38 4.10 12.33
N THR A 39 12.66 4.83 11.24
CA THR A 39 13.10 6.22 11.30
C THR A 39 12.47 7.03 10.18
N LEU A 40 12.34 8.35 10.37
CA LEU A 40 11.80 9.28 9.37
C LEU A 40 12.60 9.27 8.05
N THR A 41 13.89 8.91 8.12
CA THR A 41 14.79 8.81 6.96
C THR A 41 14.82 7.42 6.34
N SER A 42 14.22 6.41 6.98
CA SER A 42 14.20 5.06 6.43
C SER A 42 13.42 5.01 5.11
N LYS A 43 14.00 4.28 4.15
CA LYS A 43 13.35 3.95 2.88
C LYS A 43 12.57 2.64 2.97
N HIS A 44 12.76 1.88 4.04
CA HIS A 44 12.08 0.61 4.27
C HIS A 44 10.93 0.80 5.24
N PHE A 45 9.83 0.13 4.93
CA PHE A 45 8.68 0.01 5.80
C PHE A 45 8.65 -1.40 6.38
N TYR A 46 8.14 -1.51 7.59
CA TYR A 46 7.70 -2.78 8.16
C TYR A 46 6.19 -2.74 8.36
N ILE A 47 5.58 -3.92 8.39
CA ILE A 47 4.16 -4.09 8.68
C ILE A 47 4.02 -4.17 10.19
N THR A 48 3.05 -3.44 10.75
CA THR A 48 2.77 -3.48 12.19
C THR A 48 1.84 -4.65 12.52
N ASP A 49 1.73 -5.04 13.79
CA ASP A 49 0.77 -6.06 14.24
C ASP A 49 -0.69 -5.71 13.88
N LEU A 50 -1.01 -4.42 13.80
CA LEU A 50 -2.31 -3.95 13.33
C LEU A 50 -2.42 -4.13 11.81
N GLY A 51 -1.39 -3.74 11.08
CA GLY A 51 -1.30 -3.91 9.64
C GLY A 51 -1.53 -5.33 9.20
N GLU A 52 -0.90 -6.32 9.83
CA GLU A 52 -1.07 -7.72 9.47
C GLU A 52 -2.55 -8.16 9.52
N LYS A 53 -3.25 -7.79 10.59
CA LYS A 53 -4.67 -8.12 10.78
C LYS A 53 -5.57 -7.42 9.75
N GLU A 54 -5.28 -6.16 9.46
CA GLU A 54 -6.10 -5.38 8.54
C GLU A 54 -5.82 -5.71 7.07
N PHE A 55 -4.58 -6.02 6.71
CA PHE A 55 -4.23 -6.56 5.39
C PHE A 55 -4.90 -7.91 5.17
N ALA A 56 -4.92 -8.80 6.17
CA ALA A 56 -5.66 -10.05 6.08
C ALA A 56 -7.17 -9.83 5.82
N LYS A 57 -7.78 -8.84 6.48
CA LYS A 57 -9.19 -8.43 6.22
C LYS A 57 -9.39 -7.85 4.82
N LEU A 58 -8.38 -7.18 4.27
CA LEU A 58 -8.37 -6.68 2.90
C LEU A 58 -8.16 -7.83 1.87
N GLY A 59 -7.82 -9.04 2.33
CA GLY A 59 -7.51 -10.19 1.48
C GLY A 59 -6.06 -10.22 0.98
N VAL A 60 -5.18 -9.45 1.62
CA VAL A 60 -3.74 -9.45 1.34
C VAL A 60 -3.05 -10.33 2.38
N ASP A 61 -2.45 -11.44 1.95
CA ASP A 61 -1.66 -12.30 2.83
C ASP A 61 -0.23 -11.76 2.94
N VAL A 62 0.06 -11.12 4.06
CA VAL A 62 1.38 -10.56 4.35
C VAL A 62 2.40 -11.64 4.74
N SER A 63 1.94 -12.87 5.02
CA SER A 63 2.81 -14.02 5.34
C SER A 63 3.65 -14.46 4.14
N GLU A 64 3.26 -14.07 2.93
CA GLU A 64 4.05 -14.29 1.71
C GLU A 64 5.33 -13.44 1.68
N ILE A 65 5.43 -12.42 2.54
CA ILE A 65 6.61 -11.56 2.67
C ILE A 65 7.61 -12.25 3.62
N PRO A 66 8.81 -12.62 3.14
CA PRO A 66 9.80 -13.26 4.00
C PRO A 66 10.33 -12.27 5.05
N ILE A 67 10.37 -12.71 6.31
CA ILE A 67 11.00 -11.97 7.41
C ILE A 67 12.51 -11.88 7.11
N ARG A 68 13.06 -10.66 7.20
CA ARG A 68 14.49 -10.36 6.98
C ARG A 68 15.14 -9.82 8.23
#